data_AF-A0A1H3X8L3-F1
#
_entry.id   AF-A0A1H3X8L3-F1
#
_cell.length_a   1.000
_cell.length_b   1.000
_cell.length_c   1.000
_cell.angle_alpha   90.00
_cell.angle_beta   90.00
_cell.angle_gamma   90.00
#
_symmetry.space_group_name_H-M   'P 1'
#
loop_
_entity.id
_entity.type
_entity.pdbx_description
1 polymer ?
#
loop_
_entity_poly.entity_id
_entity_poly.type
_entity_poly.pdbx_seq_one_letter_code
_entity_poly.pdbx_strand_id
1 'polypeptide(L)'
;MEQKKVINPLLSKNDNGISLAESVTKITGVNAESNGNAAAFRKEKSDWHAVGWKKFTEGLEDYTGVKGQGAAVWLPTEVKKQIEQLRANSERNIPIRALAAAIIVAFMEEHREELGSL
;
A
#
# COMPACT_ATOMS: atom_id res chain seq x y z
N MET A 1 38.83 -20.40 36.27
CA MET A 1 38.82 -19.96 34.87
C MET A 1 37.95 -18.72 34.79
N GLU A 2 38.55 -17.55 34.62
CA GLU A 2 37.83 -16.27 34.63
C GLU A 2 37.15 -16.04 33.27
N GLN A 3 35.83 -15.93 33.25
CA GLN A 3 35.08 -15.71 32.02
C GLN A 3 35.32 -14.28 31.53
N LYS A 4 36.01 -14.13 30.40
CA LYS A 4 36.27 -12.83 29.79
C LYS A 4 34.95 -12.26 29.25
N LYS A 5 34.37 -11.30 29.96
CA LYS A 5 33.12 -10.63 29.59
C LYS A 5 33.28 -9.99 28.22
N VAL A 6 32.52 -10.48 27.22
CA VAL A 6 32.51 -9.91 25.87
C VAL A 6 31.80 -8.57 25.94
N ILE A 7 32.56 -7.47 25.87
CA ILE A 7 32.00 -6.11 25.87
C ILE A 7 31.74 -5.73 24.42
N ASN A 8 30.49 -5.43 24.08
CA ASN A 8 30.13 -4.96 22.74
C ASN A 8 30.78 -3.58 22.50
N PRO A 9 31.66 -3.44 21.50
CA PRO A 9 32.42 -2.21 21.28
C PRO A 9 31.54 -1.02 20.92
N LEU A 10 30.35 -1.25 20.36
CA LEU A 10 29.41 -0.18 20.00
C LEU A 10 28.78 0.49 21.22
N LEU A 11 28.65 -0.26 22.32
CA LEU A 11 28.04 0.17 23.58
C LEU A 11 29.10 0.53 24.64
N SER A 12 30.38 0.30 24.33
CA SER A 12 31.48 0.70 25.20
C SER A 12 31.55 2.23 25.23
N LYS A 13 31.61 2.78 26.44
CA LYS A 13 31.64 4.23 26.69
C LYS A 13 33.09 4.69 26.81
N ASN A 14 33.37 5.90 26.30
CA ASN A 14 34.65 6.57 26.54
C ASN A 14 34.67 7.25 27.92
N ASP A 15 35.77 7.92 28.27
CA ASP A 15 35.95 8.62 29.56
C ASP A 15 34.89 9.73 29.80
N ASN A 16 34.24 10.19 28.74
CA ASN A 16 33.16 11.18 28.78
C ASN A 16 31.76 10.52 28.89
N GLY A 17 31.69 9.19 29.01
CA GLY A 17 30.45 8.44 29.20
C GLY A 17 29.61 8.23 27.93
N ILE A 18 30.12 8.57 26.75
CA ILE A 18 29.41 8.50 25.47
C ILE A 18 29.83 7.23 24.72
N SER A 19 28.87 6.43 24.27
CA SER A 19 29.14 5.25 23.44
C SER A 19 29.39 5.62 21.98
N LEU A 20 30.00 4.70 21.23
CA LEU A 20 30.20 4.90 19.79
C LEU A 20 28.84 5.04 19.06
N ALA A 21 27.83 4.27 19.48
CA ALA A 21 26.47 4.37 18.94
C ALA A 21 25.85 5.77 19.15
N GLU A 22 26.04 6.36 20.33
CA GLU A 22 25.56 7.72 20.65
C GLU A 22 26.34 8.80 19.88
N SER A 23 27.65 8.62 19.70
CA SER A 23 28.46 9.52 18.87
C SER A 23 28.01 9.50 17.41
N VAL A 24 27.75 8.30 16.86
CA VAL A 24 27.27 8.14 15.48
C VAL A 24 25.91 8.80 15.31
N THR A 25 24.95 8.57 16.22
CA THR A 25 23.62 9.20 16.12
C THR A 25 23.70 10.72 16.16
N LYS A 26 24.56 11.29 17.01
CA LYS A 26 24.80 12.73 17.11
C LYS A 26 25.42 13.34 15.84
N ILE A 27 26.31 12.60 15.15
CA ILE A 27 26.92 13.03 13.88
C ILE A 27 25.92 12.88 12.72
N THR A 28 25.16 11.79 12.70
CA THR A 28 24.19 11.51 11.61
C THR A 28 22.97 12.41 11.64
N GLY A 29 22.83 13.30 12.65
CA GLY A 29 21.80 14.34 12.66
C GLY A 29 20.42 13.80 12.30
N VAL A 30 20.07 12.62 12.82
CA VAL A 30 18.75 12.02 12.59
C VAL A 30 17.77 12.85 13.41
N ASN A 31 17.40 14.01 12.88
CA ASN A 31 16.21 14.72 13.25
C ASN A 31 15.07 13.71 13.14
N ALA A 32 14.48 13.35 14.28
CA ALA A 32 13.23 12.62 14.39
C ALA A 32 12.03 13.46 13.88
N GLU A 33 12.22 14.21 12.78
CA GLU A 33 11.22 15.07 12.15
C GLU A 33 10.71 14.48 10.82
N SER A 34 11.26 13.36 10.35
CA SER A 34 10.74 12.66 9.16
C SER A 34 9.49 11.81 9.41
N ASN A 35 8.94 11.80 10.63
CA ASN A 35 7.76 11.00 10.99
C ASN A 35 6.41 11.66 10.64
N GLY A 36 6.38 12.95 10.29
CA GLY A 36 5.13 13.65 9.93
C GLY A 36 4.53 13.16 8.60
N ASN A 37 5.37 12.86 7.61
CA ASN A 37 4.91 12.45 6.28
C ASN A 37 4.48 10.98 6.20
N ALA A 38 5.13 10.09 6.96
CA ALA A 38 4.76 8.68 6.95
C ALA A 38 3.41 8.43 7.64
N ALA A 39 3.11 9.13 8.73
CA ALA A 39 1.83 9.03 9.43
C ALA A 39 0.68 9.66 8.62
N ALA A 40 0.93 10.82 7.99
CA ALA A 40 -0.04 11.46 7.10
C ALA A 40 -0.33 10.62 5.86
N PHE A 41 0.70 10.07 5.21
CA PHE A 41 0.53 9.18 4.06
C PHE A 41 -0.18 7.88 4.43
N ARG A 42 0.09 7.30 5.61
CA ARG A 42 -0.62 6.12 6.12
C ARG A 42 -2.09 6.41 6.42
N LYS A 43 -2.40 7.58 6.99
CA LYS A 43 -3.76 8.02 7.29
C LYS A 43 -4.56 8.35 6.02
N GLU A 44 -3.93 9.06 5.09
CA GLU A 44 -4.52 9.34 3.78
C GLU A 44 -4.80 8.03 3.04
N LYS A 45 -3.85 7.10 3.03
CA LYS A 45 -4.06 5.76 2.45
C LYS A 45 -5.20 5.01 3.13
N SER A 46 -5.30 5.01 4.47
CA SER A 46 -6.41 4.35 5.17
C SER A 46 -7.77 4.96 4.85
N ASP A 47 -7.84 6.28 4.69
CA ASP A 47 -9.09 6.98 4.36
C ASP A 47 -9.53 6.67 2.92
N TRP A 48 -8.59 6.59 1.96
CA TRP A 48 -8.86 6.18 0.58
C TRP A 48 -9.33 4.72 0.48
N HIS A 49 -8.71 3.80 1.24
CA HIS A 49 -9.16 2.41 1.32
C HIS A 49 -10.63 2.32 1.79
N ALA A 50 -10.99 3.02 2.87
CA ALA A 50 -12.35 3.00 3.40
C ALA A 50 -13.38 3.59 2.41
N VAL A 51 -13.02 4.66 1.70
CA VAL A 51 -13.89 5.29 0.69
C VAL A 51 -14.06 4.40 -0.54
N GLY A 52 -12.98 3.75 -1.01
CA GLY A 52 -13.01 2.81 -2.13
C GLY A 52 -13.91 1.62 -1.84
N TRP A 53 -13.77 1.03 -0.65
CA TRP A 53 -14.61 -0.08 -0.20
C TRP A 53 -16.09 0.30 -0.11
N LYS A 54 -16.41 1.45 0.48
CA LYS A 54 -17.79 1.93 0.58
C LYS A 54 -18.44 2.09 -0.79
N LYS A 55 -17.75 2.71 -1.75
CA LYS A 55 -18.25 2.86 -3.13
C LYS A 55 -18.44 1.52 -3.83
N PHE A 56 -17.56 0.56 -3.57
CA PHE A 56 -17.70 -0.80 -4.08
C PHE A 56 -18.98 -1.46 -3.55
N THR A 57 -19.24 -1.38 -2.24
CA THR A 57 -20.45 -1.96 -1.65
C THR A 57 -21.74 -1.31 -2.14
N GLU A 58 -21.76 0.02 -2.27
CA GLU A 58 -22.90 0.76 -2.82
C GLU A 58 -23.16 0.40 -4.29
N GLY A 59 -22.10 0.29 -5.09
CA GLY A 59 -22.21 -0.09 -6.51
C GLY A 59 -22.57 -1.55 -6.73
N LEU A 60 -22.25 -2.46 -5.80
CA LEU A 60 -22.55 -3.88 -5.93
C LEU A 60 -24.07 -4.13 -6.02
N GLU A 61 -24.88 -3.34 -5.30
CA GLU A 61 -26.35 -3.40 -5.33
C GLU A 61 -26.89 -3.20 -6.76
N ASP A 62 -26.28 -2.27 -7.51
CA ASP A 62 -26.64 -1.94 -8.90
C ASP A 62 -26.28 -3.06 -9.90
N TYR A 63 -25.31 -3.93 -9.56
CA TYR A 63 -24.81 -4.98 -10.45
C TYR A 63 -25.39 -6.38 -10.18
N THR A 64 -26.28 -6.54 -9.20
CA THR A 64 -26.90 -7.82 -8.82
C THR A 64 -27.77 -8.48 -9.90
N GLY A 65 -28.06 -7.80 -11.01
CA GLY A 65 -28.95 -8.27 -12.09
C GLY A 65 -28.35 -9.27 -13.09
N VAL A 66 -27.04 -9.55 -13.06
CA VAL A 66 -26.37 -10.34 -14.11
C VAL A 66 -26.42 -11.85 -13.79
N LYS A 67 -27.52 -12.51 -14.18
CA LYS A 67 -27.78 -13.96 -13.98
C LYS A 67 -26.99 -14.91 -14.90
N GLY A 68 -25.73 -14.61 -15.18
CA GLY A 68 -24.90 -15.39 -16.12
C GLY A 68 -23.64 -15.98 -15.46
N GLN A 69 -23.75 -17.15 -14.84
CA GLN A 69 -22.56 -17.94 -14.51
C GLN A 69 -22.00 -18.57 -15.80
N GLY A 70 -20.86 -18.07 -16.29
CA GLY A 70 -20.12 -18.73 -17.37
C GLY A 70 -19.11 -17.84 -18.10
N ALA A 71 -17.83 -18.22 -18.01
CA ALA A 71 -16.62 -17.87 -18.79
C ALA A 71 -16.29 -16.40 -19.16
N ALA A 72 -17.26 -15.48 -19.22
CA ALA A 72 -17.05 -14.08 -19.58
C ALA A 72 -17.85 -13.16 -18.65
N VAL A 73 -17.14 -12.35 -17.86
CA VAL A 73 -17.75 -11.24 -17.11
C VAL A 73 -18.05 -10.12 -18.10
N TRP A 74 -19.33 -9.78 -18.26
CA TRP A 74 -19.72 -8.65 -19.09
C TRP A 74 -19.46 -7.34 -18.34
N LEU A 75 -18.60 -6.48 -18.90
CA LEU A 75 -18.38 -5.14 -18.38
C LEU A 75 -19.48 -4.18 -18.88
N PRO A 76 -20.11 -3.39 -18.00
CA PRO A 76 -21.01 -2.32 -18.42
C PRO A 76 -20.34 -1.36 -19.41
N THR A 77 -21.13 -0.82 -20.34
CA THR A 77 -20.63 0.11 -21.38
C THR A 77 -19.91 1.31 -20.79
N GLU A 78 -20.43 1.86 -19.68
CA GLU A 78 -19.83 3.02 -19.02
C GLU A 78 -18.47 2.68 -18.40
N VAL A 79 -18.35 1.53 -17.74
CA VAL A 79 -17.07 1.04 -17.19
C VAL A 79 -16.05 0.84 -18.30
N LYS A 80 -16.46 0.24 -19.43
CA LYS A 80 -15.59 0.08 -20.58
C LYS A 80 -15.06 1.43 -21.10
N LYS A 81 -15.92 2.43 -21.23
CA LYS A 81 -15.55 3.78 -21.69
C LYS A 81 -14.54 4.45 -20.77
N GLN A 82 -14.71 4.32 -19.45
CA GLN A 82 -13.75 4.84 -18.48
C GLN A 82 -12.37 4.18 -18.62
N ILE A 83 -12.32 2.85 -18.80
CA ILE A 83 -11.07 2.13 -19.02
C ILE A 83 -10.41 2.55 -20.34
N GLU A 84 -11.19 2.80 -21.39
CA GLU A 84 -10.68 3.32 -22.67
C GLU A 84 -10.09 4.73 -22.53
N GLN A 85 -10.70 5.61 -21.74
CA GLN A 85 -10.15 6.93 -21.45
C GLN A 85 -8.83 6.85 -20.68
N LEU A 86 -8.75 5.98 -19.66
CA LEU A 86 -7.51 5.73 -18.92
C LEU A 86 -6.41 5.21 -19.85
N ARG A 87 -6.76 4.31 -20.78
CA ARG A 87 -5.83 3.82 -21.80
C ARG A 87 -5.36 4.93 -22.73
N ALA A 88 -6.27 5.79 -23.22
CA ALA A 88 -5.94 6.87 -24.14
C ALA A 88 -4.99 7.91 -23.53
N ASN A 89 -5.09 8.12 -22.22
CA ASN A 89 -4.21 9.02 -21.46
C ASN A 89 -2.89 8.36 -21.03
N SER A 90 -2.72 7.05 -21.26
CA SER A 90 -1.50 6.33 -20.92
C SER A 90 -0.45 6.49 -22.03
N GLU A 91 0.80 6.73 -21.65
CA GLU A 91 1.93 6.72 -22.58
C GLU A 91 2.18 5.33 -23.19
N ARG A 92 1.68 4.28 -22.54
CA ARG A 92 1.86 2.88 -22.97
C ARG A 92 0.61 2.40 -23.70
N ASN A 93 0.81 1.77 -24.87
CA ASN A 93 -0.27 1.11 -25.59
C ASN A 93 -0.65 -0.22 -24.92
N ILE A 94 -1.48 -0.14 -23.87
CA ILE A 94 -1.92 -1.30 -23.09
C ILE A 94 -3.25 -1.82 -23.66
N PRO A 95 -3.42 -3.13 -23.93
CA PRO A 95 -4.72 -3.69 -24.29
C PRO A 95 -5.75 -3.48 -23.18
N ILE A 96 -6.99 -3.12 -23.54
CA ILE A 96 -8.07 -2.83 -22.56
C ILE A 96 -8.29 -3.99 -21.57
N ARG A 97 -8.20 -5.24 -22.05
CA ARG A 97 -8.35 -6.44 -21.23
C ARG A 97 -7.25 -6.56 -20.19
N ALA A 98 -6.01 -6.25 -20.58
CA ALA A 98 -4.87 -6.30 -19.67
C ALA A 98 -4.97 -5.21 -18.60
N LEU A 99 -5.39 -4.00 -18.99
CA LEU A 99 -5.63 -2.90 -18.06
C LEU A 99 -6.74 -3.24 -17.07
N ALA A 100 -7.88 -3.75 -17.55
CA ALA A 100 -8.99 -4.16 -16.70
C ALA A 100 -8.57 -5.26 -15.70
N ALA A 101 -7.85 -6.28 -16.16
CA ALA A 101 -7.35 -7.34 -15.29
C ALA A 101 -6.41 -6.81 -14.21
N ALA A 102 -5.49 -5.90 -14.56
CA ALA A 102 -4.58 -5.29 -13.59
C ALA A 102 -5.31 -4.45 -12.53
N ILE A 103 -6.33 -3.67 -12.93
CA ILE A 103 -7.16 -2.90 -11.99
C ILE A 103 -7.89 -3.83 -11.01
N ILE A 104 -8.50 -4.91 -11.52
CA ILE A 104 -9.22 -5.88 -10.68
C ILE A 104 -8.26 -6.55 -9.69
N VAL A 105 -7.10 -7.02 -10.16
CA VAL A 105 -6.10 -7.65 -9.28
C VAL A 105 -5.62 -6.68 -8.21
N ALA A 106 -5.30 -5.44 -8.57
CA ALA A 106 -4.88 -4.42 -7.60
C ALA A 106 -5.95 -4.17 -6.53
N PHE A 107 -7.22 -4.02 -6.95
CA PHE A 107 -8.33 -3.85 -6.01
C PHE A 107 -8.52 -5.06 -5.10
N MET A 108 -8.43 -6.29 -5.64
CA MET A 108 -8.53 -7.52 -4.86
C MET A 108 -7.40 -7.67 -3.84
N GLU A 109 -6.18 -7.26 -4.20
CA GLU A 109 -5.05 -7.26 -3.27
C GLU A 109 -5.22 -6.20 -2.18
N GLU A 110 -5.74 -5.03 -2.55
CA GLU A 110 -5.98 -3.91 -1.63
C GLU A 110 -7.06 -4.20 -0.58
N HIS A 111 -8.10 -4.96 -0.96
CA HIS A 111 -9.28 -5.24 -0.13
C HIS A 111 -9.48 -6.74 0.17
N ARG A 112 -8.40 -7.52 0.23
CA ARG A 112 -8.45 -8.99 0.36
C ARG A 112 -9.24 -9.45 1.59
N GLU A 113 -9.09 -8.75 2.72
CA GLU A 113 -9.71 -9.12 3.99
C GLU A 113 -11.22 -8.83 3.95
N GLU A 114 -11.61 -7.63 3.50
CA GLU A 114 -13.01 -7.22 3.43
C GLU A 114 -13.78 -8.06 2.40
N LEU A 115 -13.16 -8.37 1.25
CA LEU A 115 -13.73 -9.28 0.24
C LEU A 115 -13.96 -10.69 0.78
N GLY A 116 -13.11 -11.17 1.69
CA GLY A 116 -13.29 -12.48 2.33
C GLY A 116 -14.44 -12.52 3.34
N SER A 117 -14.97 -11.35 3.73
CA SER A 117 -16.06 -11.19 4.69
C SER A 117 -17.40 -10.77 4.08
N LEU A 118 -17.46 -10.55 2.76
CA LEU A 118 -18.70 -10.34 1.99
C LEU A 118 -19.56 -11.62 1.96
#